data_AF-A0A1N7M073-F1
#
_entry.id   AF-A0A1N7M073-F1
#
_cell.length_a   1.000
_cell.length_b   1.000
_cell.length_c   1.000
_cell.angle_alpha   90.00
_cell.angle_beta   90.00
_cell.angle_gamma   90.00
#
_symmetry.space_group_name_H-M   'P 1'
#
loop_
_entity.id
_entity.type
_entity.pdbx_description
1 polymer ?
#
loop_
_entity_poly.entity_id
_entity_poly.type
_entity_poly.pdbx_seq_one_letter_code
_entity_poly.pdbx_strand_id
1 'polypeptide(L)' 'MAFSYKDLTYIRASIQAYEGILSEVNEDECSDDDEFSEIQDDRLYLNRLLALVNQEISDIEGAKPKLTPIKGKE' A
#
# COMPACT_ATOMS: atom_id res chain seq x y z
N MET A 1 19.57 -0.96 -2.14
CA MET A 1 19.13 -2.36 -1.99
C MET A 1 17.68 -2.39 -2.47
N ALA A 2 17.33 -3.20 -3.47
CA ALA A 2 15.95 -3.27 -3.96
C ALA A 2 15.13 -4.19 -3.06
N PHE A 3 13.88 -3.82 -2.77
CA PHE A 3 12.96 -4.67 -2.00
C PHE A 3 12.55 -5.88 -2.85
N SER A 4 12.44 -7.06 -2.24
CA SER A 4 11.88 -8.23 -2.92
C SER A 4 10.36 -8.12 -3.03
N TYR A 5 9.75 -8.91 -3.91
CA TYR A 5 8.29 -9.01 -4.02
C TYR A 5 7.62 -9.36 -2.68
N LYS A 6 8.27 -10.23 -1.89
CA LYS A 6 7.80 -10.62 -0.56
C LYS A 6 7.86 -9.43 0.40
N ASP A 7 8.95 -8.66 0.39
CA ASP A 7 9.11 -7.46 1.22
C ASP A 7 8.05 -6.42 0.86
N LEU A 8 7.84 -6.15 -0.43
CA LEU A 8 6.82 -5.22 -0.90
C LEU A 8 5.40 -5.64 -0.46
N THR A 9 5.12 -6.95 -0.45
CA THR A 9 3.83 -7.47 0.02
C THR A 9 3.63 -7.23 1.52
N TYR A 10 4.68 -7.42 2.33
CA TYR A 10 4.62 -7.11 3.76
C TYR A 10 4.51 -5.61 4.02
N ILE A 11 5.29 -4.79 3.31
CA ILE A 11 5.23 -3.34 3.41
C ILE A 11 3.83 -2.84 3.07
N ARG A 12 3.22 -3.35 1.98
CA ARG A 12 1.83 -3.04 1.62
C ARG A 12 0.86 -3.36 2.74
N ALA A 13 0.94 -4.56 3.31
CA ALA A 13 0.05 -4.99 4.39
C ALA A 13 0.23 -4.11 5.65
N SER A 14 1.47 -3.76 5.99
CA SER A 14 1.76 -2.86 7.11
C SER A 14 1.19 -1.46 6.88
N ILE A 15 1.38 -0.87 5.69
CA ILE A 15 0.83 0.45 5.37
C ILE A 15 -0.69 0.45 5.47
N GLN A 16 -1.36 -0.58 4.94
CA GLN A 16 -2.81 -0.71 5.03
C GLN A 16 -3.30 -0.87 6.48
N ALA A 17 -2.56 -1.60 7.31
CA ALA A 17 -2.90 -1.73 8.73
C ALA A 17 -2.77 -0.39 9.47
N TYR A 18 -1.70 0.37 9.22
CA TYR A 18 -1.51 1.69 9.81
C TYR A 18 -2.56 2.70 9.32
N GLU A 19 -2.85 2.74 8.02
CA GLU A 19 -3.87 3.64 7.48
C GLU A 19 -5.26 3.31 8.05
N GLY A 20 -5.57 2.02 8.22
CA GLY A 20 -6.81 1.59 8.88
C GLY A 20 -6.93 2.15 10.29
N ILE A 21 -5.88 2.03 11.11
CA ILE A 21 -5.87 2.57 12.49
C ILE A 21 -6.04 4.09 12.47
N LEU A 22 -5.27 4.81 11.64
CA LEU A 22 -5.36 6.28 11.57
C LEU A 22 -6.71 6.77 11.02
N SER A 23 -7.39 5.96 10.20
CA SER A 23 -8.70 6.31 9.66
C SER A 23 -9.84 6.27 10.69
N GLU A 24 -9.62 5.57 11.80
CA GLU A 24 -10.58 5.44 12.90
C GLU A 24 -10.49 6.61 13.88
N VAL A 25 -9.42 7.41 13.84
CA VAL A 25 -9.22 8.55 14.73
C VAL A 25 -10.17 9.69 14.37
N ASN A 26 -10.91 10.18 15.37
CA ASN A 26 -11.82 11.32 15.26
C ASN A 26 -11.20 12.57 15.88
N GLU A 27 -11.59 13.75 15.38
CA GLU A 27 -11.12 15.05 15.88
C GLU A 27 -11.39 15.24 17.38
N ASP A 28 -12.55 14.76 17.87
CA ASP A 28 -12.92 14.82 19.30
C ASP A 28 -12.01 13.98 20.22
N GLU A 29 -11.24 13.05 19.67
CA GLU A 29 -10.30 12.20 20.41
C GLU A 29 -8.90 12.84 20.52
N CYS A 30 -8.64 13.89 19.73
CA CYS A 30 -7.40 14.64 19.73
C CYS A 30 -7.41 15.72 20.81
N SER A 31 -6.24 15.97 21.38
CA SER A 31 -6.07 16.92 22.47
C SER A 31 -6.02 18.38 22.00
N ASP A 32 -5.70 18.60 20.72
CA ASP A 32 -5.76 19.87 20.01
C ASP A 32 -6.01 19.65 18.49
N ASP A 33 -6.39 20.74 17.81
CA ASP A 33 -6.66 20.74 16.36
C ASP A 33 -5.40 20.42 15.53
N ASP A 34 -4.20 20.66 16.08
CA ASP A 34 -2.92 20.41 15.42
C ASP A 34 -2.65 18.90 15.31
N GLU A 35 -2.90 18.13 16.38
CA GLU A 35 -2.77 16.67 16.42
C GLU A 35 -3.65 15.98 15.37
N PHE A 36 -4.90 16.43 15.22
CA PHE A 36 -5.79 15.86 14.19
C PHE A 36 -5.30 16.17 12.78
N SER A 37 -4.81 17.40 12.53
CA SER A 37 -4.25 17.79 11.24
C SER A 37 -3.01 16.97 10.88
N GLU A 38 -2.12 16.72 11.85
CA GLU A 38 -0.93 15.88 11.66
C GLU A 38 -1.31 14.45 11.28
N ILE A 39 -2.34 13.88 11.92
CA ILE A 39 -2.86 12.55 11.56
C ILE A 39 -3.40 12.53 10.12
N GLN A 40 -4.09 13.58 9.67
CA GLN A 40 -4.55 13.64 8.27
C GLN A 40 -3.38 13.73 7.27
N ASP A 41 -2.32 14.46 7.61
CA ASP A 41 -1.10 14.54 6.80
C ASP A 41 -0.38 13.19 6.72
N ASP A 42 -0.28 12.47 7.85
CA ASP A 42 0.27 11.12 7.90
C ASP A 42 -0.53 10.14 7.04
N ARG A 43 -1.86 10.21 7.10
CA ARG A 43 -2.73 9.40 6.22
C ARG A 43 -2.50 9.70 4.75
N LEU A 44 -2.34 10.97 4.38
CA LEU A 44 -2.03 11.36 3.01
C LEU A 44 -0.67 10.81 2.56
N TYR A 45 0.32 10.83 3.45
CA TYR A 45 1.65 10.28 3.19
C TYR A 45 1.62 8.75 3.03
N LEU A 46 0.92 8.03 3.92
CA LEU A 46 0.74 6.58 3.83
C LEU A 46 0.05 6.17 2.51
N ASN A 47 -0.96 6.92 2.07
CA ASN A 47 -1.64 6.67 0.79
C ASN A 47 -0.69 6.82 -0.41
N ARG A 48 0.20 7.83 -0.38
CA ARG A 48 1.23 7.99 -1.42
C ARG A 48 2.22 6.82 -1.41
N LEU A 49 2.67 6.39 -0.23
CA LEU A 49 3.54 5.23 -0.11
C LEU A 49 2.86 3.94 -0.60
N LEU A 50 1.59 3.74 -0.29
CA LEU A 50 0.81 2.59 -0.75
C LEU A 50 0.74 2.56 -2.28
N ALA A 51 0.51 3.72 -2.92
CA ALA A 51 0.47 3.82 -4.38
C ALA A 51 1.83 3.43 -5.01
N LEU A 52 2.95 3.90 -4.44
CA LEU A 52 4.29 3.54 -4.91
C LEU A 52 4.56 2.04 -4.77
N VAL A 53 4.22 1.44 -3.63
CA VAL A 53 4.41 0.01 -3.40
C VAL A 53 3.56 -0.82 -4.36
N ASN A 54 2.32 -0.41 -4.62
CA ASN A 54 1.46 -1.08 -5.59
C ASN A 54 2.01 -0.99 -7.02
N GLN A 55 2.60 0.15 -7.39
CA GLN A 55 3.26 0.29 -8.68
C GLN A 55 4.45 -0.67 -8.82
N GLU A 56 5.33 -0.71 -7.83
CA GLU A 56 6.49 -1.63 -7.82
C GLU A 56 6.06 -3.10 -7.91
N ILE A 57 5.01 -3.49 -7.16
CA ILE A 57 4.43 -4.83 -7.25
C ILE A 57 3.91 -5.11 -8.67
N SER A 58 3.17 -4.16 -9.26
CA SER A 58 2.63 -4.27 -10.63
C SER A 58 3.74 -4.40 -11.66
N ASP A 59 4.85 -3.68 -11.51
CA ASP A 59 5.98 -3.74 -12.42
C ASP A 59 6.68 -5.12 -12.35
N ILE A 60 6.85 -5.67 -11.14
CA ILE A 60 7.37 -7.02 -10.94
C ILE A 60 6.42 -8.07 -11.55
N GLU A 61 5.11 -7.91 -11.39
CA GLU A 61 4.12 -8.82 -11.97
C GLU A 61 4.05 -8.73 -13.49
N GLY A 62 4.13 -7.51 -14.05
CA GLY A 62 4.14 -7.26 -15.49
C GLY A 62 5.38 -7.83 -16.19
N ALA A 63 6.50 -7.94 -15.48
CA ALA A 63 7.71 -8.59 -15.97
C ALA A 63 7.63 -10.13 -15.99
N LYS A 64 6.63 -10.75 -15.35
CA LYS A 64 6.51 -12.22 -15.33
C LYS A 64 6.05 -12.76 -16.70
N PRO A 65 6.58 -13.91 -17.14
CA PRO A 65 6.13 -14.55 -18.37
C PRO A 65 4.62 -14.84 -18.31
N LYS A 66 3.87 -14.37 -19.31
CA LYS A 66 2.45 -14.70 -19.42
C LYS A 66 2.33 -16.13 -19.94
N LEU A 67 1.59 -16.97 -19.21
CA LEU A 67 1.25 -18.31 -19.68
C LEU A 67 0.33 -18.17 -20.90
N THR A 68 0.82 -18.58 -22.07
CA THR A 68 -0.03 -18.77 -23.24
C THR A 68 -0.85 -20.05 -23.05
N PRO A 69 -2.18 -20.00 -23.17
CA PRO A 69 -3.00 -21.20 -23.13
C PRO A 69 -2.56 -22.15 -24.25
N ILE A 70 -2.26 -23.39 -23.90
CA ILE A 70 -2.02 -24.44 -24.89
C ILE A 70 -3.39 -24.72 -25.51
N LYS A 71 -3.61 -24.31 -26.76
CA LYS A 71 -4.77 -24.78 -27.54
C LYS A 71 -4.68 -26.30 -27.58
N GLY A 72 -5.57 -26.98 -26.86
CA GLY A 72 -5.74 -28.42 -26.98
C GLY A 72 -5.96 -28.74 -28.46
N LYS A 73 -5.21 -29.71 -28.98
CA LYS A 73 -5.52 -30.30 -30.28
C LYS A 73 -6.87 -31.00 -30.13
N GLU A 74 -7.88 -30.50 -30.82
CA GLU A 74 -9.08 -31.27 -31.15
C GLU A 74 -8.71 -32.50 -31.98
#